data_AF-A0A1V3XNC8-F1
#
_entry.id   AF-A0A1V3XNC8-F1
#
_cell.length_a   1.000
_cell.length_b   1.000
_cell.length_c   1.000
_cell.angle_alpha   90.00
_cell.angle_beta   90.00
_cell.angle_gamma   90.00
#
_symmetry.space_group_name_H-M   'P 1'
#
loop_
_entity.id
_entity.type
_entity.pdbx_description
1 polymer ?
#
loop_
_entity_poly.entity_id
_entity_poly.type
_entity_poly.pdbx_seq_one_letter_code
_entity_poly.pdbx_strand_id
1 'polypeptide(L)'
;MVQAGLNHTLGRIEFEDLIIKASSALRGRQLSDLEEIGERLFHQRIEPRIYPEMRELVRAHMARGHTVVLSSSALTIQVEPVARFLGITNMLTNKFEVNEDGLLTGDVVRPILWGPAKPQRYSVLRPSTASTSRTATSTPTGTRTSP
;
A
#
# COMPACT_ATOMS: atom_id res chain seq x y z
N MET A 1 -27.92 2.33 -13.64
CA MET A 1 -26.85 2.80 -12.74
C MET A 1 -27.02 2.08 -11.41
N VAL A 2 -26.35 0.94 -11.21
CA VAL A 2 -26.42 0.19 -9.95
C VAL A 2 -25.47 0.87 -8.96
N GLN A 3 -25.99 1.88 -8.27
CA GLN A 3 -25.31 2.50 -7.14
C GLN A 3 -25.68 1.69 -5.91
N ALA A 4 -25.09 0.50 -5.78
CA ALA A 4 -25.26 -0.33 -4.59
C ALA A 4 -24.37 0.23 -3.49
N GLY A 5 -25.00 0.75 -2.44
CA GLY A 5 -24.34 1.22 -1.24
C GLY A 5 -23.51 0.12 -0.59
N LEU A 6 -22.20 0.19 -0.76
CA LEU A 6 -21.18 -0.55 -0.02
C LEU A 6 -21.00 0.01 1.39
N ASN A 7 -22.10 0.36 2.07
CA ASN A 7 -22.08 0.83 3.45
C ASN A 7 -21.91 -0.38 4.38
N HIS A 8 -20.70 -0.51 4.93
CA HIS A 8 -20.32 -1.06 6.26
C HIS A 8 -20.88 -2.40 6.79
N THR A 9 -21.78 -3.10 6.09
CA THR A 9 -22.46 -4.31 6.58
C THR A 9 -21.91 -5.61 5.97
N LEU A 10 -20.75 -5.56 5.30
CA LEU A 10 -20.05 -6.80 4.90
C LEU A 10 -19.17 -7.26 6.07
N GLY A 11 -19.54 -8.40 6.65
CA GLY A 11 -18.66 -9.13 7.58
C GLY A 11 -17.35 -9.51 6.90
N ARG A 12 -16.28 -9.69 7.69
CA ARG A 12 -14.94 -10.03 7.17
C ARG A 12 -14.95 -11.26 6.26
N ILE A 13 -15.69 -12.31 6.65
CA ILE A 13 -15.80 -13.56 5.89
C ILE A 13 -16.46 -13.29 4.54
N GLU A 14 -17.56 -12.53 4.52
CA GLU A 14 -18.28 -12.17 3.30
C GLU A 14 -17.43 -11.34 2.33
N PHE A 15 -16.58 -10.43 2.83
CA PHE A 15 -15.67 -9.66 1.98
C PHE A 15 -14.54 -10.52 1.42
N GLU A 16 -13.92 -11.37 2.24
CA GLU A 16 -12.89 -12.31 1.79
C GLU A 16 -13.45 -13.23 0.71
N ASP A 17 -14.65 -13.80 0.91
CA ASP A 17 -15.31 -14.65 -0.07
C ASP A 17 -15.68 -13.91 -1.36
N LEU A 18 -16.13 -12.65 -1.26
CA LEU A 18 -16.43 -11.82 -2.42
C LEU A 18 -15.18 -11.57 -3.26
N ILE A 19 -14.07 -11.18 -2.61
CA ILE A 19 -12.81 -10.93 -3.31
C ILE A 19 -12.28 -12.22 -3.93
N ILE A 20 -12.35 -13.35 -3.23
CA ILE A 20 -11.87 -14.65 -3.75
C ILE A 20 -12.71 -15.08 -4.95
N LYS A 21 -14.04 -15.00 -4.87
CA LYS A 21 -14.92 -15.33 -5.99
C LYS A 21 -14.67 -14.42 -7.21
N ALA A 22 -14.55 -13.12 -6.97
CA ALA A 22 -14.24 -12.16 -8.03
C ALA A 22 -12.87 -12.45 -8.67
N SER A 23 -11.88 -12.81 -7.86
CA SER A 23 -10.53 -13.17 -8.34
C SER A 23 -10.56 -14.46 -9.16
N SER A 24 -11.28 -15.48 -8.69
CA SER A 24 -11.39 -16.75 -9.40
C SER A 24 -12.01 -16.60 -10.79
N ALA A 25 -12.96 -15.67 -10.96
CA ALA A 25 -13.57 -15.37 -12.25
C ALA A 25 -12.60 -14.70 -13.25
N LEU A 26 -11.48 -14.17 -12.77
CA LEU A 26 -10.45 -13.50 -13.56
C LEU A 26 -9.25 -14.40 -13.86
N ARG A 27 -9.25 -15.65 -13.38
CA ARG A 27 -8.18 -16.63 -13.59
C ARG A 27 -7.80 -16.72 -15.08
N GLY A 28 -6.49 -16.72 -15.34
CA GLY A 28 -5.93 -16.84 -16.70
C GLY A 28 -5.94 -15.56 -17.52
N ARG A 29 -6.40 -14.43 -16.98
CA ARG A 29 -6.22 -13.11 -17.61
C ARG A 29 -4.86 -12.53 -17.27
N GLN A 30 -4.34 -11.67 -18.15
CA GLN A 30 -3.12 -10.93 -17.90
C GLN A 30 -3.37 -9.84 -16.85
N LEU A 31 -2.45 -9.65 -15.90
CA LEU A 31 -2.57 -8.57 -14.91
C LEU A 31 -2.57 -7.19 -15.60
N SER A 32 -1.76 -7.01 -16.66
CA SER A 32 -1.65 -5.76 -17.41
C SER A 32 -2.99 -5.29 -18.00
N ASP A 33 -3.85 -6.23 -18.41
CA ASP A 33 -5.18 -5.89 -18.94
C ASP A 33 -6.03 -5.22 -17.86
N LEU A 34 -5.93 -5.71 -16.62
CA LEU A 34 -6.64 -5.12 -15.49
C LEU A 34 -6.03 -3.80 -15.04
N GLU A 35 -4.72 -3.64 -15.15
CA GLU A 35 -4.02 -2.38 -14.90
C GLU A 35 -4.46 -1.30 -15.89
N GLU A 36 -4.58 -1.64 -17.19
CA GLU A 36 -5.08 -0.71 -18.21
C GLU A 36 -6.54 -0.29 -17.94
N ILE A 37 -7.39 -1.25 -17.54
CA ILE A 37 -8.77 -0.96 -17.12
C ILE A 37 -8.76 -0.03 -15.90
N GLY A 38 -7.89 -0.29 -14.93
CA GLY A 38 -7.71 0.53 -13.73
C GLY A 38 -7.34 1.97 -14.07
N GLU A 39 -6.37 2.16 -14.97
CA GLU A 39 -5.91 3.47 -15.43
C GLU A 39 -7.02 4.25 -16.13
N ARG A 40 -7.74 3.57 -17.03
CA ARG A 40 -8.86 4.18 -17.75
C ARG A 40 -9.97 4.62 -16.80
N LEU A 41 -10.32 3.77 -15.82
CA LEU A 41 -11.32 4.11 -14.80
C LEU A 41 -10.86 5.26 -13.91
N PHE A 42 -9.57 5.33 -13.59
CA PHE A 42 -8.98 6.41 -12.83
C PHE A 42 -9.22 7.76 -13.53
N HIS A 43 -8.78 7.93 -14.77
CA HIS A 43 -8.95 9.19 -15.50
C HIS A 43 -10.42 9.55 -15.75
N GLN A 44 -11.25 8.56 -16.09
CA GLN A 44 -12.65 8.82 -16.45
C GLN A 44 -13.55 9.12 -15.25
N ARG A 45 -13.23 8.57 -14.08
CA ARG A 45 -14.16 8.58 -12.93
C ARG A 45 -13.52 9.05 -11.63
N ILE A 46 -12.26 8.75 -11.37
CA ILE A 46 -11.66 9.02 -10.05
C ILE A 46 -10.96 10.38 -10.04
N GLU A 47 -10.12 10.68 -11.03
CA GLU A 47 -9.35 11.92 -11.10
C GLU A 47 -10.21 13.18 -10.93
N PRO A 48 -11.39 13.33 -11.59
CA PRO A 48 -12.22 14.52 -11.42
C PRO A 48 -12.85 14.67 -10.03
N ARG A 49 -12.79 13.62 -9.21
CA ARG A 49 -13.32 13.61 -7.83
C ARG A 49 -12.23 13.85 -6.79
N ILE A 50 -10.96 13.94 -7.20
CA ILE A 50 -9.85 14.22 -6.29
C ILE A 50 -9.81 15.73 -6.04
N TYR A 51 -10.00 16.13 -4.78
CA TYR A 51 -9.82 17.51 -4.34
C TYR A 51 -8.40 18.02 -4.69
N PRO A 52 -8.26 19.16 -5.38
CA PRO A 52 -6.96 19.71 -5.77
C PRO A 52 -5.97 19.86 -4.60
N GLU A 53 -6.48 20.22 -3.42
CA GLU A 53 -5.70 20.47 -2.20
C GLU A 53 -5.07 19.20 -1.63
N MET A 54 -5.57 18.01 -1.96
CA MET A 54 -5.02 16.75 -1.44
C MET A 54 -3.55 16.57 -1.82
N ARG A 55 -3.15 16.98 -3.02
CA ARG A 55 -1.76 16.85 -3.46
C ARG A 55 -0.83 17.78 -2.66
N GLU A 56 -1.31 18.97 -2.30
CA GLU A 56 -0.56 19.91 -1.46
C GLU A 56 -0.37 19.37 -0.05
N LEU A 57 -1.43 18.81 0.55
CA LEU A 57 -1.38 18.21 1.87
C LEU A 57 -0.40 17.03 1.93
N VAL A 58 -0.46 16.13 0.94
CA VAL A 58 0.46 14.99 0.85
C VAL A 58 1.90 15.45 0.73
N ARG A 59 2.18 16.40 -0.17
CA ARG A 59 3.53 16.97 -0.33
C ARG A 59 4.02 17.65 0.94
N ALA A 60 3.16 18.38 1.65
CA ALA A 60 3.52 19.04 2.90
C ALA A 60 3.94 18.02 3.98
N HIS A 61 3.26 16.88 4.07
CA HIS A 61 3.65 15.80 4.97
C HIS A 61 5.00 15.18 4.56
N MET A 62 5.20 14.90 3.28
CA MET A 62 6.47 14.36 2.78
C MET A 62 7.64 15.33 3.02
N ALA A 63 7.44 16.63 2.80
CA ALA A 63 8.46 17.66 3.05
C ALA A 63 8.85 17.78 4.53
N ARG A 64 7.94 17.44 5.46
CA ARG A 64 8.22 17.35 6.91
C ARG A 64 8.92 16.05 7.32
N GLY A 65 9.25 15.18 6.37
CA GLY A 65 9.86 13.87 6.63
C GLY A 65 8.87 12.81 7.14
N HIS A 66 7.55 13.03 7.01
CA HIS A 66 6.57 12.03 7.42
C HIS A 66 6.50 10.90 6.38
N THR A 67 6.33 9.67 6.86
CA THR A 67 5.98 8.53 6.00
C THR A 67 4.49 8.60 5.67
N VAL A 68 4.17 8.90 4.41
CA VAL A 68 2.78 8.91 3.91
C VAL A 68 2.47 7.55 3.28
N VAL A 69 1.30 6.99 3.60
CA VAL A 69 0.86 5.66 3.14
C VAL A 69 -0.58 5.74 2.68
N LEU A 70 -0.85 5.30 1.45
CA LEU A 70 -2.22 5.12 0.96
C LEU A 70 -2.71 3.72 1.34
N SER A 71 -3.64 3.65 2.29
CA SER A 71 -4.17 2.38 2.80
C SER A 71 -5.62 2.19 2.37
N SER A 72 -5.89 1.15 1.57
CA SER A 72 -7.22 0.83 1.07
C SER A 72 -7.45 -0.68 1.04
N SER A 73 -8.70 -1.12 1.26
CA SER A 73 -9.11 -2.51 1.04
C SER A 73 -9.36 -2.83 -0.45
N ALA A 74 -9.24 -1.84 -1.32
CA ALA A 74 -9.30 -2.02 -2.77
C ALA A 74 -8.09 -2.78 -3.30
N LEU A 75 -8.21 -3.26 -4.54
CA LEU A 75 -7.12 -3.91 -5.27
C LEU A 75 -6.10 -2.88 -5.74
N THR A 76 -4.83 -3.31 -5.84
CA THR A 76 -3.72 -2.43 -6.23
C THR A 76 -3.95 -1.74 -7.57
N ILE A 77 -4.51 -2.46 -8.56
CA ILE A 77 -4.88 -1.91 -9.87
C ILE A 77 -5.84 -0.70 -9.80
N GLN A 78 -6.61 -0.56 -8.72
CA GLN A 78 -7.54 0.57 -8.52
C GLN A 78 -6.89 1.73 -7.78
N VAL A 79 -5.93 1.42 -6.91
CA VAL A 79 -5.36 2.36 -5.94
C VAL A 79 -4.07 2.97 -6.45
N GLU A 80 -3.30 2.22 -7.21
CA GLU A 80 -2.01 2.65 -7.74
C GLU A 80 -2.10 3.91 -8.62
N PRO A 81 -3.08 4.05 -9.55
CA PRO A 81 -3.21 5.29 -10.32
C PRO A 81 -3.43 6.52 -9.43
N VAL A 82 -4.23 6.36 -8.36
CA VAL A 82 -4.47 7.41 -7.36
C VAL A 82 -3.21 7.73 -6.57
N ALA A 83 -2.47 6.69 -6.15
CA ALA A 83 -1.22 6.85 -5.42
C ALA A 83 -0.19 7.62 -6.26
N ARG A 84 -0.02 7.25 -7.53
CA ARG A 84 0.87 7.93 -8.48
C ARG A 84 0.45 9.38 -8.69
N PHE A 85 -0.85 9.64 -8.86
CA PHE A 85 -1.37 11.00 -8.99
C PHE A 85 -1.07 11.88 -7.78
N LEU A 86 -1.21 11.33 -6.57
CA LEU A 86 -0.91 12.04 -5.32
C LEU A 86 0.59 12.07 -4.98
N GLY A 87 1.42 11.31 -5.69
CA GLY A 87 2.86 11.16 -5.41
C GLY A 87 3.19 10.26 -4.21
N ILE A 88 2.26 9.40 -3.79
CA ILE A 88 2.43 8.48 -2.66
C ILE A 88 3.08 7.19 -3.15
N THR A 89 4.24 6.84 -2.60
CA THR A 89 4.97 5.62 -2.96
C THR A 89 4.57 4.41 -2.11
N ASN A 90 4.18 4.63 -0.85
CA ASN A 90 3.81 3.55 0.06
C ASN A 90 2.31 3.24 -0.05
N MET A 91 1.97 2.01 -0.40
CA MET A 91 0.59 1.56 -0.50
C MET A 91 0.35 0.30 0.32
N LEU A 92 -0.79 0.24 1.01
CA LEU A 92 -1.31 -0.96 1.64
C LEU A 92 -2.65 -1.31 1.00
N THR A 93 -2.60 -2.27 0.07
CA THR A 93 -3.72 -2.66 -0.80
C THR A 93 -3.77 -4.18 -1.00
N ASN A 94 -4.93 -4.68 -1.43
CA ASN A 94 -5.05 -6.08 -1.84
C ASN A 94 -4.35 -6.28 -3.19
N LYS A 95 -3.74 -7.46 -3.37
CA LYS A 95 -2.97 -7.80 -4.58
C LYS A 95 -3.47 -9.13 -5.10
N PHE A 96 -3.76 -9.19 -6.40
CA PHE A 96 -3.96 -10.49 -7.04
C PHE A 96 -2.67 -11.30 -6.95
N GLU A 97 -2.83 -12.62 -6.83
CA GLU A 97 -1.73 -13.54 -7.06
C GLU A 97 -1.57 -13.78 -8.56
N VAL A 98 -0.32 -13.75 -9.02
CA VAL A 98 0.07 -13.94 -10.42
C VAL A 98 1.08 -15.06 -10.54
N ASN A 99 1.05 -15.79 -11.65
CA ASN A 99 2.08 -16.76 -11.99
C ASN A 99 3.31 -16.06 -12.63
N GLU A 100 4.32 -16.85 -12.99
CA GLU A 100 5.56 -16.36 -13.61
C GLU A 100 5.32 -15.66 -14.96
N ASP A 101 4.27 -16.02 -15.67
CA ASP A 101 3.85 -15.42 -16.95
C ASP A 101 3.01 -14.14 -16.77
N GLY A 102 2.79 -13.70 -15.52
CA GLY A 102 1.97 -12.52 -15.20
C GLY A 102 0.47 -12.72 -15.37
N LEU A 103 0.01 -13.97 -15.42
CA LEU A 103 -1.41 -14.35 -15.47
C LEU A 103 -1.97 -14.50 -14.05
N LEU A 104 -3.21 -14.08 -13.87
CA LEU A 104 -3.91 -14.19 -12.60
C LEU A 104 -4.16 -15.67 -12.26
N THR A 105 -3.74 -16.09 -11.07
CA THR A 105 -3.99 -17.46 -10.57
C THR A 105 -5.45 -17.65 -10.17
N GLY A 106 -6.19 -16.56 -10.00
CA GLY A 106 -7.55 -16.54 -9.48
C GLY A 106 -7.62 -16.32 -7.97
N ASP A 107 -6.48 -16.14 -7.31
CA ASP A 107 -6.39 -15.90 -5.88
C ASP A 107 -5.85 -14.49 -5.55
N VAL A 108 -5.86 -14.14 -4.26
CA VAL A 108 -5.36 -12.86 -3.73
C VAL A 108 -4.30 -13.14 -2.67
N VAL A 109 -3.21 -12.35 -2.71
CA VAL A 109 -2.09 -12.45 -1.78
C VAL A 109 -2.57 -12.21 -0.35
N ARG A 110 -2.40 -13.23 0.51
CA ARG A 110 -2.74 -13.15 1.93
C ARG A 110 -1.66 -12.40 2.73
N PRO A 111 -2.02 -11.74 3.86
CA PRO A 111 -3.38 -11.55 4.37
C PRO A 111 -4.17 -10.51 3.56
N ILE A 112 -5.46 -10.76 3.33
CA ILE A 112 -6.39 -9.80 2.72
C ILE A 112 -6.57 -8.62 3.67
N LEU A 113 -6.36 -7.41 3.15
CA LEU A 113 -6.49 -6.16 3.88
C LEU A 113 -7.96 -5.78 4.05
N TRP A 114 -8.55 -6.21 5.16
CA TRP A 114 -9.90 -5.86 5.58
C TRP A 114 -9.97 -5.59 7.09
N GLY A 115 -10.72 -4.55 7.46
CA GLY A 115 -10.99 -4.20 8.86
C GLY A 115 -9.73 -4.17 9.77
N PRO A 116 -9.70 -4.90 10.91
CA PRO A 116 -8.61 -4.88 11.89
C PRO A 116 -7.29 -5.49 11.39
N ALA A 117 -7.22 -6.00 10.16
CA ALA A 117 -5.96 -6.45 9.54
C ALA A 117 -5.07 -5.29 9.05
N LYS A 118 -5.62 -4.06 8.93
CA LYS A 118 -4.85 -2.87 8.55
C LYS A 118 -3.65 -2.62 9.47
N PRO A 119 -3.80 -2.53 10.82
CA PRO A 119 -2.71 -2.41 11.79
C PRO A 119 -1.53 -3.37 11.57
N GLN A 120 -1.83 -4.64 11.25
CA GLN A 120 -0.82 -5.70 11.17
C GLN A 120 0.12 -5.53 9.98
N ARG A 121 -0.37 -4.96 8.87
CA ARG A 121 0.43 -4.70 7.65
C ARG A 121 1.34 -3.49 7.77
N TYR A 122 1.06 -2.54 8.69
CA TYR A 122 1.96 -1.40 8.94
C TYR A 122 3.29 -1.81 9.58
N SER A 123 3.37 -2.98 10.23
CA SER A 123 4.63 -3.50 10.76
C SER A 123 5.71 -3.67 9.67
N VAL A 124 5.30 -3.95 8.43
CA VAL A 124 6.19 -4.09 7.26
C VAL A 124 6.74 -2.73 6.79
N LEU A 125 6.08 -1.63 7.14
CA LEU A 125 6.52 -0.27 6.81
C LEU A 125 7.40 0.36 7.89
N ARG A 126 7.74 -0.37 8.97
CA ARG A 126 8.74 0.12 9.92
C ARG A 126 10.09 0.19 9.21
N PRO A 127 10.76 1.36 9.17
CA PRO A 127 12.16 1.40 8.77
C PRO A 127 12.95 0.49 9.71
N SER A 128 13.83 -0.32 9.12
CA SER A 128 14.82 -1.10 9.86
C SER A 128 15.64 -0.14 10.72
N THR A 129 15.34 -0.06 12.01
CA THR A 129 16.21 0.61 12.97
C THR A 129 17.38 -0.33 13.26
N ALA A 130 18.29 -0.47 12.29
CA ALA A 130 19.54 -1.19 12.46
C ALA A 130 20.68 -0.38 11.83
N SER A 131 21.24 0.52 12.65
CA SER A 131 22.67 0.81 12.80
C SER A 131 22.87 2.28 13.15
N THR A 132 22.77 2.59 14.45
CA THR A 132 23.56 3.68 15.02
C THR A 132 24.59 3.00 15.91
N SER A 133 25.64 2.46 15.28
CA SER A 133 26.87 2.12 15.97
C SER A 133 27.41 3.39 16.61
N ARG A 134 27.30 3.46 17.93
CA ARG A 134 27.89 4.50 18.77
C ARG A 134 29.39 4.53 18.52
N THR A 135 29.87 5.63 17.95
CA THR A 135 31.29 5.98 18.00
C THR A 135 31.63 6.24 19.47
N ALA A 136 32.27 5.28 20.12
CA ALA A 136 32.84 5.48 21.44
C ALA A 136 34.10 6.35 21.27
N THR A 137 33.97 7.62 21.65
CA THR A 137 35.10 8.53 21.86
C THR A 137 35.94 7.99 23.02
N SER A 138 37.11 7.43 22.72
CA SER A 138 38.12 7.09 23.72
C SER A 138 38.99 8.32 24.00
N THR A 139 38.79 8.95 25.15
CA THR A 139 39.68 9.93 25.76
C THR A 139 40.97 9.24 26.23
N PRO A 140 42.19 9.77 25.97
CA PRO A 140 43.40 9.22 26.55
C PRO A 140 43.63 9.81 27.95
N THR A 141 43.42 9.00 29.00
CA THR A 141 43.85 9.35 30.36
C THR A 141 45.32 8.97 30.53
N GLY A 142 46.15 10.00 30.73
CA GLY A 142 47.59 9.86 30.92
C GLY A 142 47.96 9.02 32.15
N THR A 143 49.06 8.29 32.02
CA THR A 143 49.77 7.70 33.15
C THR A 143 51.14 8.35 33.26
N ARG A 144 51.29 9.05 34.39
CA ARG A 144 52.45 9.75 34.88
C ARG A 144 53.14 8.82 35.87
N THR A 145 54.37 8.39 35.59
CA THR A 145 55.30 8.00 36.67
C THR A 145 56.75 8.14 36.19
N SER A 146 57.44 9.12 36.76
CA SER A 146 58.91 9.20 36.93
C SER A 146 59.22 8.73 38.36
N PRO A 147 60.49 8.62 38.80
CA PRO A 147 61.76 8.66 38.07
C PRO A 147 62.51 7.31 38.04
#